data_AF-A0A7I7Q4E6-F1
#
_entry.id   AF-A0A7I7Q4E6-F1
#
_cell.length_a   1.000
_cell.length_b   1.000
_cell.length_c   1.000
_cell.angle_alpha   90.00
_cell.angle_beta   90.00
_cell.angle_gamma   90.00
#
_symmetry.space_group_name_H-M   'P 1'
#
loop_
_entity.id
_entity.type
_entity.pdbx_description
1 polymer ?
#
loop_
_entity_poly.entity_id
_entity_poly.type
_entity_poly.pdbx_seq_one_letter_code
_entity_poly.pdbx_strand_id
1 'polypeptide(L)'
;MNPYSAYTRRLRVSALAAVANPSYTRIDTWNLLDDACRHLAEVDLAGLNKTHDLAKVKRLMDRLGAYERYWLFPGAHNLADYRAHLESLSTVRLAEEVSLAVRLLSEYGDRTALFDTTTPLADQELVARAKQQQFYTVLLADDSPNTGPDCLAEALRALRCPSDDVQFELLVVPSVEDAITRRRLERRDSGRDHPSRRAIALAGPGAVDEHPAGRRRRRGRT
;
A
#
# COMPACT_ATOMS: atom_id res chain seq x y z
N MET A 1 13.95 12.57 29.72
CA MET A 1 12.52 12.70 29.36
C MET A 1 12.45 12.53 27.85
N ASN A 2 11.91 11.42 27.35
CA ASN A 2 12.03 11.02 25.93
C ASN A 2 10.62 11.03 25.26
N PRO A 3 10.37 11.84 24.22
CA PRO A 3 9.01 12.11 23.72
C PRO A 3 8.52 11.20 22.57
N TYR A 4 9.25 10.16 22.16
CA TYR A 4 8.87 9.34 20.98
C TYR A 4 8.22 8.00 21.32
N SER A 5 7.11 8.02 22.07
CA SER A 5 6.27 6.83 22.29
C SER A 5 4.85 7.06 21.77
N ALA A 6 4.72 7.49 20.52
CA ALA A 6 3.48 7.32 19.79
C ALA A 6 3.41 5.87 19.30
N TYR A 7 2.89 4.99 20.16
CA TYR A 7 2.50 3.65 19.75
C TYR A 7 1.40 3.78 18.68
N THR A 8 1.80 3.81 17.41
CA THR A 8 0.91 3.52 16.29
C THR A 8 0.21 2.21 16.62
N ARG A 9 -1.11 2.25 16.70
CA ARG A 9 -1.96 1.12 17.10
C ARG A 9 -1.70 -0.02 16.11
N ARG A 10 -0.71 -0.87 16.42
CA ARG A 10 -0.39 -2.07 15.64
C ARG A 10 -1.63 -2.93 15.73
N LEU A 11 -2.50 -2.88 14.73
CA LEU A 11 -3.50 -3.92 14.56
C LEU A 11 -2.69 -5.21 14.46
N ARG A 12 -2.71 -5.99 15.54
CA ARG A 12 -2.04 -7.29 15.58
C ARG A 12 -2.55 -8.06 14.37
N VAL A 13 -1.64 -8.71 13.66
CA VAL A 13 -1.88 -9.51 12.45
C VAL A 13 -3.14 -10.38 12.57
N SER A 14 -3.48 -10.82 13.78
CA SER A 14 -4.72 -11.51 14.18
C SER A 14 -6.03 -10.78 13.82
N ALA A 15 -6.10 -9.45 13.91
CA ALA A 15 -7.31 -8.65 13.66
C ALA A 15 -7.59 -8.45 12.16
N LEU A 16 -6.55 -8.19 11.35
CA LEU A 16 -6.68 -8.19 9.89
C LEU A 16 -6.94 -9.60 9.35
N ALA A 17 -6.35 -10.63 9.98
CA ALA A 17 -6.61 -12.03 9.66
C ALA A 17 -7.96 -12.56 10.21
N ALA A 18 -8.69 -11.80 11.01
CA ALA A 18 -10.05 -12.16 11.45
C ALA A 18 -11.14 -11.67 10.49
N VAL A 19 -10.81 -10.76 9.57
CA VAL A 19 -11.72 -10.30 8.51
C VAL A 19 -11.74 -11.34 7.38
N ALA A 20 -12.94 -11.76 6.97
CA ALA A 20 -13.13 -12.80 5.95
C ALA A 20 -12.57 -12.40 4.58
N ASN A 21 -12.54 -11.10 4.26
CA ASN A 21 -11.91 -10.57 3.05
C ASN A 21 -11.39 -9.13 3.26
N PRO A 22 -10.08 -8.96 3.56
CA PRO A 22 -9.44 -7.67 3.80
C PRO A 22 -9.52 -6.71 2.59
N SER A 23 -9.47 -7.21 1.36
CA SER A 23 -9.60 -6.38 0.15
C SER A 23 -10.98 -5.77 0.00
N TYR A 24 -12.06 -6.52 0.27
CA TYR A 24 -13.41 -5.94 0.25
C TYR A 24 -13.59 -4.87 1.32
N THR A 25 -13.14 -5.14 2.56
CA THR A 25 -13.22 -4.13 3.63
C THR A 25 -12.40 -2.88 3.31
N ARG A 26 -11.26 -3.04 2.63
CA ARG A 26 -10.45 -1.92 2.16
C ARG A 26 -11.20 -1.08 1.13
N ILE A 27 -11.76 -1.71 0.09
CA ILE A 27 -12.53 -1.02 -0.96
C ILE A 27 -13.75 -0.31 -0.36
N ASP A 28 -14.48 -0.98 0.53
CA ASP A 28 -15.62 -0.39 1.25
C ASP A 28 -15.21 0.84 2.06
N THR A 29 -14.08 0.76 2.78
CA THR A 29 -13.58 1.90 3.56
C THR A 29 -13.15 3.07 2.67
N TRP A 30 -12.60 2.80 1.48
CA TRP A 30 -12.29 3.82 0.47
C TRP A 30 -13.56 4.50 -0.08
N ASN A 31 -14.61 3.74 -0.39
CA ASN A 31 -15.89 4.30 -0.82
C ASN A 31 -16.51 5.19 0.27
N LEU A 32 -16.48 4.74 1.53
CA LEU A 32 -16.95 5.54 2.67
C LEU A 32 -16.13 6.83 2.87
N LEU A 33 -14.83 6.78 2.59
CA LEU A 33 -13.97 7.97 2.62
C LEU A 33 -14.35 8.95 1.50
N ASP A 34 -14.57 8.45 0.28
CA ASP A 34 -15.00 9.27 -0.85
C ASP A 34 -16.32 10.01 -0.57
N ASP A 35 -17.34 9.29 -0.10
CA ASP A 35 -18.62 9.88 0.30
C ASP A 35 -18.44 10.95 1.39
N ALA A 36 -17.59 10.67 2.38
CA ALA A 36 -17.33 11.60 3.49
C ALA A 36 -16.57 12.86 3.03
N CYS A 37 -15.61 12.72 2.10
CA CYS A 37 -14.86 13.85 1.54
C CYS A 37 -15.76 14.74 0.67
N ARG A 38 -16.62 14.16 -0.18
CA ARG A 38 -17.60 14.90 -0.98
C ARG A 38 -18.56 15.69 -0.08
N HIS A 39 -19.11 15.05 0.95
CA HIS A 39 -19.97 15.72 1.91
C HIS A 39 -19.25 16.84 2.67
N LEU A 40 -18.01 16.61 3.11
CA LEU A 40 -17.19 17.63 3.78
C LEU A 40 -16.98 18.86 2.88
N ALA A 41 -16.70 18.67 1.59
CA ALA A 41 -16.55 19.76 0.63
C ALA A 41 -17.85 20.57 0.47
N GLU A 42 -19.01 19.91 0.40
CA GLU A 42 -20.32 20.57 0.35
C GLU A 42 -20.60 21.41 1.61
N VAL A 43 -20.36 20.85 2.79
CA VAL A 43 -20.54 21.54 4.09
C VAL A 43 -19.62 22.75 4.19
N ASP A 44 -18.37 22.62 3.74
CA ASP A 44 -17.39 23.70 3.73
C ASP A 44 -17.77 24.84 2.78
N LEU A 45 -18.18 24.51 1.55
CA LEU A 45 -18.65 25.49 0.57
C LEU A 45 -19.91 26.21 1.03
N ALA A 46 -20.78 25.52 1.78
CA ALA A 46 -21.97 26.12 2.39
C ALA A 46 -21.66 26.99 3.62
N GLY A 47 -20.40 27.05 4.07
CA GLY A 47 -20.00 27.80 5.26
C GLY A 47 -20.56 27.24 6.58
N LEU A 48 -20.96 25.96 6.59
CA LEU A 48 -21.55 25.30 7.74
C LEU A 48 -20.47 24.77 8.69
N ASN A 49 -20.88 24.37 9.90
CA ASN A 49 -19.94 23.79 10.87
C ASN A 49 -19.49 22.39 10.42
N LYS A 50 -18.23 22.30 9.96
CA LYS A 50 -17.58 21.09 9.45
C LYS A 50 -16.80 20.27 10.49
N THR A 51 -16.88 20.59 11.78
CA THR A 51 -16.06 19.95 12.82
C THR A 51 -16.28 18.44 12.90
N HIS A 52 -17.55 18.00 12.78
CA HIS A 52 -17.89 16.59 12.83
C HIS A 52 -17.39 15.85 11.57
N ASP A 53 -17.52 16.45 10.39
CA ASP A 53 -17.13 15.86 9.12
C ASP A 53 -15.61 15.72 9.00
N LEU A 54 -14.86 16.72 9.44
CA LEU A 54 -13.40 16.62 9.57
C LEU A 54 -12.98 15.45 10.47
N ALA A 55 -13.63 15.29 11.62
CA ALA A 55 -13.35 14.18 12.53
C ALA A 55 -13.70 12.82 11.91
N LYS A 56 -14.79 12.73 11.13
CA LYS A 56 -15.19 11.52 10.40
C LYS A 56 -14.17 11.14 9.33
N VAL A 57 -13.78 12.08 8.47
CA VAL A 57 -12.77 11.87 7.42
C VAL A 57 -11.44 11.42 8.02
N LYS A 58 -10.98 12.09 9.08
CA LYS A 58 -9.75 11.71 9.80
C LYS A 58 -9.79 10.26 10.31
N ARG A 59 -10.90 9.85 10.94
CA ARG A 59 -11.07 8.47 11.44
C ARG A 59 -11.04 7.43 10.31
N LEU A 60 -11.63 7.74 9.16
CA LEU A 60 -11.60 6.86 7.99
C LEU A 60 -10.19 6.72 7.42
N MET A 61 -9.44 7.83 7.30
CA MET A 61 -8.02 7.81 6.90
C MET A 61 -7.16 7.01 7.87
N ASP A 62 -7.38 7.14 9.18
CA ASP A 62 -6.65 6.36 10.20
C ASP A 62 -6.93 4.87 10.09
N ARG A 63 -8.18 4.48 9.79
CA ARG A 63 -8.55 3.09 9.51
C ARG A 63 -7.87 2.58 8.25
N LEU A 64 -7.87 3.37 7.17
CA LEU A 64 -7.18 3.03 5.91
C LEU A 64 -5.68 2.88 6.10
N GLY A 65 -5.05 3.65 6.98
CA GLY A 65 -3.61 3.54 7.26
C GLY A 65 -3.16 2.14 7.68
N ALA A 66 -4.03 1.36 8.32
CA ALA A 66 -3.72 -0.02 8.67
C ALA A 66 -3.74 -0.99 7.48
N TYR A 67 -4.49 -0.65 6.42
CA TYR A 67 -4.53 -1.41 5.18
C TYR A 67 -3.45 -0.94 4.23
N GLU A 68 -3.39 0.35 3.91
CA GLU A 68 -2.56 0.93 2.83
C GLU A 68 -1.06 0.64 2.94
N ARG A 69 -0.55 0.26 4.12
CA ARG A 69 0.83 -0.23 4.28
C ARG A 69 1.13 -1.55 3.53
N TYR A 70 0.10 -2.25 3.06
CA TYR A 70 0.17 -3.54 2.40
C TYR A 70 -0.36 -3.51 0.97
N TRP A 71 -0.75 -2.35 0.42
CA TRP A 71 -1.21 -2.23 -0.97
C TRP A 71 -0.36 -1.20 -1.70
N LEU A 72 -0.22 -1.38 -3.02
CA LEU A 72 0.59 -0.46 -3.84
C LEU A 72 -0.17 0.83 -4.13
N PHE A 73 -1.47 0.70 -4.44
CA PHE A 73 -2.29 1.84 -4.83
C PHE A 73 -3.62 1.86 -4.07
N PRO A 74 -4.07 3.02 -3.54
CA PRO A 74 -3.37 4.31 -3.50
C PRO A 74 -2.10 4.28 -2.62
N GLY A 75 -2.06 3.42 -1.61
CA GLY A 75 -0.86 3.20 -0.81
C GLY A 75 -0.66 4.27 0.27
N ALA A 76 0.37 4.04 1.10
CA ALA A 76 0.62 4.86 2.28
C ALA A 76 1.05 6.31 1.94
N HIS A 77 1.70 6.52 0.80
CA HIS A 77 2.17 7.83 0.36
C HIS A 77 0.99 8.76 0.01
N ASN A 78 0.12 8.33 -0.92
CA ASN A 78 -1.08 9.08 -1.28
C ASN A 78 -1.97 9.36 -0.06
N LEU A 79 -2.10 8.39 0.86
CA LEU A 79 -2.85 8.60 2.10
C LEU A 79 -2.22 9.68 3.00
N ALA A 80 -0.89 9.85 2.99
CA ALA A 80 -0.22 10.93 3.68
C ALA A 80 -0.51 12.29 3.02
N ASP A 81 -0.51 12.36 1.69
CA ASP A 81 -0.86 13.57 0.94
C ASP A 81 -2.32 13.99 1.20
N TYR A 82 -3.25 13.04 1.22
CA TYR A 82 -4.65 13.31 1.55
C TYR A 82 -4.81 13.83 2.99
N ARG A 83 -4.01 13.34 3.94
CA ARG A 83 -3.98 13.89 5.30
C ARG A 83 -3.47 15.34 5.29
N ALA A 84 -2.44 15.65 4.51
CA ALA A 84 -1.94 17.02 4.38
C ALA A 84 -3.02 17.95 3.79
N HIS A 85 -3.77 17.50 2.78
CA HIS A 85 -4.90 18.27 2.23
C HIS A 85 -6.03 18.49 3.25
N LEU A 86 -6.30 17.51 4.10
CA LEU A 86 -7.27 17.65 5.20
C LEU A 86 -6.79 18.68 6.23
N GLU A 87 -5.50 18.65 6.58
CA GLU A 87 -4.88 19.59 7.53
C GLU A 87 -4.84 21.03 6.99
N SER A 88 -4.61 21.20 5.69
CA SER A 88 -4.67 22.50 5.01
C SER A 88 -6.10 22.96 4.69
N LEU A 89 -7.12 22.21 5.11
CA LEU A 89 -8.54 22.46 4.81
C LEU A 89 -8.82 22.63 3.31
N SER A 90 -8.04 21.98 2.45
CA SER A 90 -8.24 21.97 1.00
C SER A 90 -9.31 20.94 0.62
N THR A 91 -10.52 21.12 1.14
CA THR A 91 -11.62 20.14 1.15
C THR A 91 -12.10 19.74 -0.24
N VAL A 92 -12.22 20.70 -1.17
CA VAL A 92 -12.60 20.45 -2.57
C VAL A 92 -11.55 19.58 -3.27
N ARG A 93 -10.28 19.99 -3.20
CA ARG A 93 -9.17 19.23 -3.80
C ARG A 93 -9.05 17.83 -3.21
N LEU A 94 -9.20 17.71 -1.89
CA LEU A 94 -9.20 16.41 -1.22
C LEU A 94 -10.32 15.50 -1.76
N ALA A 95 -11.53 16.03 -1.93
CA ALA A 95 -12.65 15.25 -2.48
C ALA A 95 -12.35 14.78 -3.91
N GLU A 96 -11.85 15.66 -4.77
CA GLU A 96 -11.50 15.33 -6.16
C GLU A 96 -10.42 14.23 -6.25
N GLU A 97 -9.34 14.37 -5.48
CA GLU A 97 -8.23 13.42 -5.50
C GLU A 97 -8.64 12.05 -4.91
N VAL A 98 -9.45 12.03 -3.84
CA VAL A 98 -9.98 10.79 -3.26
C VAL A 98 -10.95 10.12 -4.23
N SER A 99 -11.88 10.85 -4.85
CA SER A 99 -12.79 10.31 -5.86
C SER A 99 -12.04 9.69 -7.03
N LEU A 100 -10.99 10.37 -7.51
CA LEU A 100 -10.11 9.84 -8.55
C LEU A 100 -9.45 8.55 -8.10
N ALA A 101 -8.87 8.51 -6.89
CA ALA A 101 -8.22 7.34 -6.35
C ALA A 101 -9.16 6.14 -6.21
N VAL A 102 -10.39 6.34 -5.73
CA VAL A 102 -11.40 5.28 -5.61
C VAL A 102 -11.81 4.73 -6.97
N ARG A 103 -12.01 5.60 -7.97
CA ARG A 103 -12.31 5.18 -9.34
C ARG A 103 -11.19 4.33 -9.92
N LEU A 104 -9.95 4.83 -9.86
CA LEU A 104 -8.79 4.12 -10.40
C LEU A 104 -8.53 2.81 -9.67
N LEU A 105 -8.70 2.78 -8.34
CA LEU A 105 -8.58 1.58 -7.54
C LEU A 105 -9.62 0.53 -7.96
N SER A 106 -10.85 0.96 -8.24
CA SER A 106 -11.94 0.06 -8.65
C SER A 106 -11.72 -0.50 -10.06
N GLU A 107 -11.17 0.30 -10.97
CA GLU A 107 -11.03 -0.03 -12.38
C GLU A 107 -9.74 -0.79 -12.69
N TYR A 108 -8.61 -0.39 -12.08
CA TYR A 108 -7.27 -0.92 -12.39
C TYR A 108 -6.55 -1.53 -11.18
N GLY A 109 -7.05 -1.32 -9.96
CA GLY A 109 -6.47 -1.89 -8.75
C GLY A 109 -5.03 -1.42 -8.48
N ASP A 110 -4.16 -2.33 -8.06
CA ASP A 110 -2.75 -2.02 -7.79
C ASP A 110 -1.96 -1.63 -9.06
N ARG A 111 -2.47 -1.94 -10.26
CA ARG A 111 -1.77 -1.58 -11.51
C ARG A 111 -1.72 -0.08 -11.73
N THR A 112 -2.62 0.69 -11.11
CA THR A 112 -2.58 2.15 -11.18
C THR A 112 -1.25 2.71 -10.72
N ALA A 113 -0.55 2.07 -9.76
CA ALA A 113 0.78 2.52 -9.33
C ALA A 113 1.85 2.49 -10.43
N LEU A 114 1.61 1.75 -11.52
CA LEU A 114 2.52 1.63 -12.67
C LEU A 114 2.17 2.57 -13.82
N PHE A 115 1.03 3.25 -13.73
CA PHE A 115 0.54 4.16 -14.76
C PHE A 115 0.68 5.61 -14.32
N ASP A 116 0.79 6.49 -15.30
CA ASP A 116 0.74 7.93 -15.07
C ASP A 116 -0.73 8.35 -14.89
N THR A 117 -1.09 8.78 -13.68
CA THR A 117 -2.46 9.21 -13.35
C THR A 117 -2.84 10.56 -13.96
N THR A 118 -1.91 11.28 -14.59
CA THR A 118 -2.17 12.55 -15.28
C THR A 118 -2.60 12.36 -16.74
N THR A 119 -2.38 11.18 -17.30
CA THR A 119 -2.79 10.82 -18.67
C THR A 119 -3.91 9.77 -18.64
N PRO A 120 -4.70 9.62 -19.73
CA PRO A 120 -5.75 8.62 -19.77
C PRO A 120 -5.22 7.19 -19.56
N LEU A 121 -5.64 6.53 -18.48
CA LEU A 121 -5.19 5.18 -18.15
C LEU A 121 -5.67 4.12 -19.15
N ALA A 122 -6.83 4.34 -19.79
CA ALA A 122 -7.37 3.43 -20.80
C ALA A 122 -6.41 3.25 -21.99
N ASP A 123 -5.77 4.34 -22.44
CA ASP A 123 -4.81 4.30 -23.54
C ASP A 123 -3.52 3.58 -23.13
N GLN A 124 -3.05 3.83 -21.91
CA GLN A 124 -1.87 3.16 -21.35
C GLN A 124 -2.11 1.65 -21.19
N GLU A 125 -3.27 1.24 -20.68
CA GLU A 125 -3.65 -0.19 -20.56
C GLU A 125 -3.79 -0.84 -21.94
N LEU A 126 -4.31 -0.12 -22.95
CA LEU A 126 -4.38 -0.62 -24.32
C LEU A 126 -2.98 -0.87 -24.89
N VAL A 127 -2.05 0.08 -24.71
CA VAL A 127 -0.66 -0.07 -25.14
C VAL A 127 0.02 -1.24 -24.41
N ALA A 128 -0.17 -1.35 -23.09
CA ALA A 128 0.38 -2.43 -22.29
C ALA A 128 -0.13 -3.81 -22.75
N ARG A 129 -1.43 -3.92 -23.05
CA ARG A 129 -2.04 -5.15 -23.59
C ARG A 129 -1.50 -5.48 -24.99
N ALA A 130 -1.38 -4.49 -25.86
CA ALA A 130 -0.84 -4.68 -27.20
C ALA A 130 0.61 -5.18 -27.18
N LYS A 131 1.41 -4.69 -26.21
CA LYS A 131 2.78 -5.14 -25.95
C LYS A 131 2.87 -6.45 -25.13
N GLN A 132 1.74 -7.01 -24.70
CA GLN A 132 1.70 -8.17 -23.80
C GLN A 132 2.50 -7.98 -22.50
N GLN A 133 2.53 -6.75 -21.98
CA GLN A 133 3.29 -6.43 -20.78
C GLN A 133 2.76 -7.19 -19.56
N GLN A 134 3.68 -7.74 -18.78
CA GLN A 134 3.42 -8.46 -17.54
C GLN A 134 3.73 -7.55 -16.35
N PHE A 135 2.78 -7.46 -15.42
CA PHE A 135 2.88 -6.59 -14.25
C PHE A 135 3.09 -7.39 -12.97
N TYR A 136 4.13 -7.06 -12.22
CA TYR A 136 4.45 -7.71 -10.95
C TYR A 136 4.55 -6.71 -9.79
N THR A 137 4.12 -7.15 -8.62
CA THR A 137 4.42 -6.46 -7.36
C THR A 137 5.59 -7.18 -6.71
N VAL A 138 6.71 -6.49 -6.53
CA VAL A 138 7.86 -7.01 -5.79
C VAL A 138 7.73 -6.54 -4.35
N LEU A 139 7.80 -7.49 -3.42
CA LEU A 139 7.69 -7.21 -2.00
C LEU A 139 9.10 -7.08 -1.43
N LEU A 140 9.44 -5.89 -0.97
CA LEU A 140 10.76 -5.61 -0.40
C LEU A 140 10.61 -5.43 1.12
N ALA A 141 11.25 -6.30 1.89
CA ALA A 141 11.33 -6.13 3.34
C ALA A 141 12.60 -5.33 3.66
N ASP A 142 12.42 -4.05 3.98
CA ASP A 142 13.50 -3.10 4.23
C ASP A 142 13.05 -2.08 5.28
N ASP A 143 13.79 -1.99 6.38
CA ASP A 143 13.59 -1.05 7.47
C ASP A 143 14.59 0.12 7.43
N SER A 144 15.44 0.17 6.40
CA SER A 144 16.39 1.25 6.22
C SER A 144 15.68 2.57 5.90
N PRO A 145 16.22 3.72 6.35
CA PRO A 145 15.64 5.01 6.05
C PRO A 145 15.67 5.28 4.54
N ASN A 146 14.47 5.45 3.96
CA ASN A 146 14.21 5.60 2.53
C ASN A 146 14.68 6.96 1.94
N THR A 147 15.72 7.58 2.52
CA THR A 147 16.24 8.92 2.19
C THR A 147 17.75 8.95 1.95
N GLY A 148 18.40 7.78 1.94
CA GLY A 148 19.81 7.66 1.57
C GLY A 148 20.01 7.46 0.07
N PRO A 149 21.10 7.98 -0.52
CA PRO A 149 21.42 7.80 -1.95
C PRO A 149 21.64 6.34 -2.37
N ASP A 150 21.86 5.44 -1.41
CA ASP A 150 22.02 3.99 -1.61
C ASP A 150 20.75 3.19 -1.21
N CYS A 151 19.59 3.83 -1.24
CA CYS A 151 18.30 3.20 -0.99
C CYS A 151 18.08 2.03 -1.96
N LEU A 152 17.97 0.80 -1.43
CA LEU A 152 17.76 -0.41 -2.23
C LEU A 152 16.48 -0.31 -3.07
N ALA A 153 15.43 0.29 -2.53
CA ALA A 153 14.18 0.49 -3.26
C ALA A 153 14.35 1.42 -4.47
N GLU A 154 15.10 2.51 -4.32
CA GLU A 154 15.38 3.43 -5.43
C GLU A 154 16.31 2.80 -6.46
N ALA A 155 17.36 2.10 -6.02
CA ALA A 155 18.25 1.36 -6.91
C ALA A 155 17.50 0.32 -7.76
N LEU A 156 16.58 -0.44 -7.15
CA LEU A 156 15.74 -1.40 -7.87
C LEU A 156 14.75 -0.72 -8.82
N ARG A 157 14.16 0.42 -8.43
CA ARG A 157 13.28 1.20 -9.33
C ARG A 157 14.05 1.77 -10.52
N ALA A 158 15.30 2.19 -10.33
CA ALA A 158 16.15 2.72 -11.39
C ALA A 158 16.50 1.68 -12.48
N LEU A 159 16.37 0.38 -12.17
CA LEU A 159 16.53 -0.69 -13.15
C LEU A 159 15.34 -0.86 -14.10
N ARG A 160 14.21 -0.18 -13.84
CA ARG A 160 13.01 -0.30 -14.68
C ARG A 160 13.17 0.46 -15.98
N CYS A 161 12.82 -0.18 -17.10
CA CYS A 161 12.61 0.48 -18.37
C CYS A 161 11.12 0.36 -18.78
N PRO A 162 10.41 1.46 -19.09
CA PRO A 162 9.01 1.41 -19.54
C PRO A 162 8.76 0.63 -20.83
N SER A 163 9.83 0.39 -21.60
CA SER A 163 9.79 -0.39 -22.84
C SER A 163 9.88 -1.89 -22.61
N ASP A 164 10.18 -2.35 -21.40
CA ASP A 164 10.31 -3.77 -21.10
C ASP A 164 8.95 -4.48 -21.11
N ASP A 165 8.96 -5.73 -21.55
CA ASP A 165 7.80 -6.62 -21.50
C ASP A 165 7.39 -6.95 -20.05
N VAL A 166 8.32 -6.79 -19.10
CA VAL A 166 8.08 -7.02 -17.68
C VAL A 166 8.16 -5.69 -16.94
N GLN A 167 7.04 -5.28 -16.37
CA GLN A 167 6.92 -4.11 -15.52
C GLN A 167 6.74 -4.54 -14.06
N PHE A 168 7.39 -3.86 -13.13
CA PHE A 168 7.23 -4.15 -11.71
C PHE A 168 7.20 -2.88 -10.86
N GLU A 169 6.48 -2.94 -9.74
CA GLU A 169 6.54 -1.91 -8.68
C GLU A 169 6.90 -2.55 -7.35
N LEU A 170 7.58 -1.78 -6.50
CA LEU A 170 8.02 -2.22 -5.18
C LEU A 170 6.99 -1.83 -4.12
N LEU A 171 6.47 -2.83 -3.42
CA LEU A 171 5.80 -2.64 -2.13
C LEU A 171 6.85 -2.83 -1.02
N VAL A 172 7.33 -1.72 -0.46
CA VAL A 172 8.30 -1.75 0.64
C VAL A 172 7.54 -1.90 1.96
N VAL A 173 7.93 -2.89 2.75
CA VAL A 173 7.39 -3.15 4.09
C VAL A 173 8.54 -3.15 5.10
N PRO A 174 8.31 -2.70 6.34
CA PRO A 174 9.41 -2.47 7.29
C PRO A 174 9.93 -3.75 7.94
N SER A 175 9.43 -4.93 7.57
CA SER A 175 9.92 -6.20 8.11
C SER A 175 9.50 -7.41 7.28
N VAL A 176 10.19 -8.53 7.48
CA VAL A 176 9.81 -9.84 6.93
C VAL A 176 8.46 -10.31 7.48
N GLU A 177 8.12 -10.00 8.73
CA GLU A 177 6.81 -10.35 9.30
C GLU A 177 5.67 -9.62 8.56
N ASP A 178 5.87 -8.33 8.25
CA ASP A 178 4.94 -7.55 7.44
C ASP A 178 4.86 -8.11 6.01
N ALA A 179 5.97 -8.58 5.45
CA ALA A 179 5.98 -9.22 4.14
C ALA A 179 5.16 -10.54 4.13
N ILE A 180 5.31 -11.37 5.17
CA ILE A 180 4.50 -12.58 5.36
C ILE A 180 3.03 -12.22 5.53
N THR A 181 2.74 -11.16 6.29
CA THR A 181 1.38 -10.65 6.50
C THR A 181 0.75 -10.25 5.17
N ARG A 182 1.43 -9.44 4.37
CA ARG A 182 0.98 -9.07 3.01
C ARG A 182 0.70 -10.30 2.15
N ARG A 183 1.59 -11.29 2.14
CA ARG A 183 1.39 -12.53 1.36
C ARG A 183 0.16 -13.32 1.82
N ARG A 184 -0.11 -13.33 3.13
CA ARG A 184 -1.30 -14.00 3.69
C ARG A 184 -2.60 -13.30 3.28
N LEU A 185 -2.62 -11.96 3.25
CA LEU A 185 -3.78 -11.18 2.80
C LEU A 185 -4.13 -11.51 1.34
N GLU A 186 -3.15 -11.53 0.46
CA GLU A 186 -3.35 -11.84 -0.97
C GLU A 186 -3.79 -13.28 -1.23
N ARG A 187 -3.26 -14.28 -0.51
CA ARG A 187 -3.71 -15.67 -0.65
C ARG A 187 -5.18 -15.85 -0.30
N ARG A 188 -5.71 -15.05 0.63
CA ARG A 188 -7.14 -15.11 1.00
C ARG A 188 -8.04 -14.45 -0.03
N ASP A 189 -7.54 -13.44 -0.73
CA ASP A 189 -8.25 -12.82 -1.86
C ASP A 189 -8.25 -13.72 -3.10
N SER A 190 -7.22 -14.55 -3.26
CA SER A 190 -6.99 -15.42 -4.44
C SER A 190 -7.97 -16.61 -4.56
N GLY A 191 -9.04 -16.67 -3.77
CA GLY A 191 -10.11 -17.66 -3.90
C GLY A 191 -10.99 -17.48 -5.15
N ARG A 192 -10.74 -16.46 -5.98
CA ARG A 192 -11.20 -16.35 -7.37
C ARG A 192 -10.04 -15.90 -8.24
N ASP A 193 -9.86 -16.60 -9.35
CA ASP A 193 -8.75 -16.46 -10.29
C ASP A 193 -8.42 -15.01 -10.67
N HIS A 194 -7.21 -14.58 -10.35
CA HIS A 194 -6.53 -13.52 -11.08
C HIS A 194 -5.09 -13.93 -11.38
N PRO A 195 -4.76 -14.28 -12.64
CA PRO A 195 -3.53 -15.01 -12.99
C PRO A 195 -2.23 -14.18 -12.94
N SER A 196 -2.26 -12.92 -12.51
CA SER A 196 -1.10 -12.00 -12.64
C SER A 196 -0.41 -11.61 -11.33
N ARG A 197 -0.88 -12.05 -10.17
CA ARG A 197 -0.26 -11.69 -8.88
C ARG A 197 0.82 -12.70 -8.47
N ARG A 198 2.05 -12.50 -8.95
CA ARG A 198 3.25 -13.18 -8.40
C ARG A 198 4.09 -12.16 -7.64
N ALA A 199 4.14 -12.30 -6.32
CA ALA A 199 5.04 -11.53 -5.47
C ALA A 199 6.40 -12.23 -5.34
N ILE A 200 7.48 -11.53 -5.68
CA ILE A 200 8.86 -11.95 -5.39
C ILE A 200 9.27 -11.21 -4.12
N ALA A 201 9.73 -11.95 -3.11
CA ALA A 201 10.20 -11.38 -1.86
C ALA A 201 11.73 -11.27 -1.88
N LEU A 202 12.26 -10.06 -1.74
CA LEU A 202 13.68 -9.79 -1.56
C LEU A 202 13.91 -9.28 -0.13
N ALA A 203 14.92 -9.81 0.55
CA ALA A 203 15.34 -9.36 1.87
C ALA A 203 16.64 -8.55 1.73
N GLY A 204 16.68 -7.35 2.30
CA GLY A 204 17.88 -6.50 2.31
C GLY A 204 19.03 -7.11 3.13
N PRO A 205 20.28 -6.66 2.92
CA PRO A 205 21.49 -7.24 3.52
C PRO A 205 21.64 -7.07 5.05
N GLY A 206 20.63 -6.56 5.76
CA GLY A 206 20.67 -6.39 7.23
C GLY A 206 20.03 -7.53 8.05
N ALA A 207 19.44 -8.56 7.41
CA ALA A 207 18.65 -9.58 8.10
C ALA A 207 19.41 -10.89 8.43
N VAL A 208 20.74 -10.83 8.55
CA VAL A 208 21.57 -12.00 8.92
C VAL A 208 22.47 -11.64 10.08
N ASP A 209 21.93 -11.73 11.30
CA ASP A 209 22.76 -12.13 12.45
C ASP A 209 21.88 -12.66 13.59
N GLU A 210 21.62 -13.97 13.59
CA GLU A 210 21.57 -14.75 14.83
C GLU A 210 22.05 -16.17 14.52
N HIS A 211 23.29 -16.42 14.91
CA HIS A 211 23.96 -17.70 14.86
C HIS A 211 23.72 -18.41 16.21
N PRO A 212 23.01 -19.56 16.30
CA PRO A 212 23.13 -20.41 17.45
C PRO A 212 24.22 -21.44 17.19
N ALA A 213 25.36 -21.18 17.82
CA ALA A 213 26.42 -22.15 18.00
C ALA A 213 25.90 -23.43 18.68
N GLY A 214 26.30 -24.58 18.14
CA GLY A 214 26.69 -25.73 18.94
C GLY A 214 25.60 -26.74 19.36
N ARG A 215 25.55 -27.87 18.67
CA ARG A 215 25.72 -29.18 19.34
C ARG A 215 26.16 -30.27 18.35
N ARG A 216 27.44 -30.62 18.43
CA ARG A 216 27.97 -31.91 17.97
C ARG A 216 27.25 -33.03 18.72
N ARG A 217 26.72 -34.02 18.01
CA ARG A 217 26.77 -35.42 18.46
C ARG A 217 27.23 -36.32 17.32
N ARG A 218 28.36 -36.97 17.60
CA ARG A 218 29.07 -37.96 16.82
C ARG A 218 28.58 -39.34 17.26
N ARG A 219 28.52 -40.27 16.30
CA ARG A 219 28.56 -41.76 16.42
C ARG A 219 27.28 -42.45 16.92
N GLY A 220 26.87 -43.60 16.39
CA GLY A 220 27.55 -44.42 15.39
C GLY A 220 26.72 -45.60 14.86
N ARG A 221 27.26 -46.09 13.75
CA ARG A 221 27.07 -47.35 13.04
C ARG A 221 26.93 -48.57 13.96
N THR A 222 25.91 -49.38 13.70
CA THR A 222 25.99 -50.82 13.38
C THR A 222 24.73 -51.19 12.62
#